data_AF-A0A117NLV2-F1
#
_entry.id   AF-A0A117NLV2-F1
#
_cell.length_a   1.000
_cell.length_b   1.000
_cell.length_c   1.000
_cell.angle_alpha   90.00
_cell.angle_beta   90.00
_cell.angle_gamma   90.00
#
_symmetry.space_group_name_H-M   'P 1'
#
loop_
_entity.id
_entity.type
_entity.pdbx_description
1 polymer ?
#
loop_
_entity_poly.entity_id
_entity_poly.type
_entity_poly.pdbx_seq_one_letter_code
_entity_poly.pdbx_strand_id
1 'polypeptide(L)'
;MFLKTDSAVVAYRLWEGSWAPDALSPNPEADTYIDPEKVRQINHKGKYFSLSTRHIVDPSPQRTPFLFQAGTSPAGSEFASTHAEAIFVSSHSPEVLKPKIANIRKLAAEKGRDPQSIKFFGTFTPIVGNTDEEAWEKYKELKKYASVIGGLVLFSGWTGIDISKIPLDQEITASDSLEAKKVTSLVDSLTTTSKEIPRWTPRVVAERAAIGGLGPVTIGSPATVADEMERWIQEADLDGFNLAYVTTPGTFEEVVDLLIPELRRRGLYPELPDPSEAPLTAREKVFGKGQKELRADHIGSKYKYDVYQEEEPYVEGTVEN
;
A
#
# COMPACT_ATOMS: atom_id res chain seq x y z
N MET A 1 -0.12 -15.29 8.81
CA MET A 1 -1.13 -15.37 7.73
C MET A 1 -2.52 -15.59 8.32
N PHE A 2 -2.77 -16.70 9.02
CA PHE A 2 -4.09 -17.02 9.58
C PHE A 2 -4.74 -15.91 10.42
N LEU A 3 -4.00 -15.26 11.34
CA LEU A 3 -4.55 -14.15 12.15
C LEU A 3 -5.03 -12.97 11.29
N LYS A 4 -4.26 -12.60 10.26
CA LYS A 4 -4.58 -11.47 9.37
C LYS A 4 -5.83 -11.78 8.53
N THR A 5 -5.95 -13.02 8.07
CA THR A 5 -7.13 -13.48 7.32
C THR A 5 -8.36 -13.50 8.22
N ASP A 6 -8.23 -14.03 9.45
CA ASP A 6 -9.31 -14.08 10.44
C ASP A 6 -9.83 -12.66 10.78
N SER A 7 -8.90 -11.73 11.04
CA SER A 7 -9.26 -10.33 11.30
C SER A 7 -9.92 -9.65 10.09
N ALA A 8 -9.47 -9.92 8.86
CA ALA A 8 -10.08 -9.35 7.67
C ALA A 8 -11.50 -9.85 7.46
N VAL A 9 -11.75 -11.14 7.69
CA VAL A 9 -13.09 -11.74 7.59
C VAL A 9 -14.06 -11.14 8.62
N VAL A 10 -13.63 -10.99 9.88
CA VAL A 10 -14.43 -10.30 10.91
C VAL A 10 -14.80 -8.89 10.46
N ALA A 11 -13.81 -8.13 9.95
CA ALA A 11 -14.03 -6.77 9.51
C ALA A 11 -15.04 -6.69 8.34
N TYR A 12 -14.91 -7.57 7.33
CA TYR A 12 -15.87 -7.60 6.22
C TYR A 12 -17.28 -7.96 6.68
N ARG A 13 -17.44 -8.92 7.59
CA ARG A 13 -18.76 -9.25 8.16
C ARG A 13 -19.40 -8.03 8.81
N LEU A 14 -18.63 -7.29 9.61
CA LEU A 14 -19.12 -6.07 10.28
C LEU A 14 -19.47 -4.96 9.27
N TRP A 15 -18.55 -4.61 8.37
CA TRP A 15 -18.71 -3.48 7.44
C TRP A 15 -19.72 -3.74 6.32
N GLU A 16 -19.74 -4.95 5.78
CA GLU A 16 -20.55 -5.30 4.61
C GLU A 16 -21.86 -5.98 5.01
N GLY A 17 -21.86 -6.75 6.10
CA GLY A 17 -22.91 -7.73 6.38
C GLY A 17 -23.83 -7.41 7.54
N SER A 18 -23.43 -6.55 8.48
CA SER A 18 -24.23 -6.29 9.69
C SER A 18 -25.42 -5.35 9.45
N TRP A 19 -25.31 -4.43 8.48
CA TRP A 19 -26.33 -3.42 8.18
C TRP A 19 -26.72 -3.43 6.69
N ALA A 20 -28.01 -3.44 6.39
CA ALA A 20 -28.52 -3.33 5.02
C ALA A 20 -28.16 -1.96 4.40
N PRO A 21 -28.08 -1.85 3.06
CA PRO A 21 -27.81 -0.57 2.39
C PRO A 21 -28.81 0.55 2.70
N ASP A 22 -30.05 0.17 3.00
CA ASP A 22 -31.19 1.06 3.28
C ASP A 22 -31.71 0.91 4.72
N ALA A 23 -30.83 0.51 5.66
CA ALA A 23 -31.15 0.38 7.07
C ALA A 23 -31.40 1.74 7.76
N LEU A 24 -30.83 2.82 7.25
CA LEU A 24 -31.11 4.17 7.70
C LEU A 24 -32.45 4.64 7.11
N SER A 25 -33.44 4.87 7.97
CA SER A 25 -34.76 5.36 7.59
C SER A 25 -35.23 6.46 8.57
N PRO A 26 -34.62 7.66 8.54
CA PRO A 26 -34.99 8.75 9.44
C PRO A 26 -36.43 9.19 9.20
N ASN A 27 -37.27 9.06 10.21
CA ASN A 27 -38.64 9.55 10.24
C ASN A 27 -38.92 10.25 11.58
N PRO A 28 -38.79 11.58 11.63
CA PRO A 28 -39.05 12.36 12.83
C PRO A 28 -40.49 12.26 13.36
N GLU A 29 -41.48 12.03 12.49
CA GLU A 29 -42.88 11.91 12.90
C GLU A 29 -43.16 10.58 13.63
N ALA A 30 -42.44 9.53 13.25
CA ALA A 30 -42.55 8.20 13.87
C ALA A 30 -41.51 7.94 14.98
N ASP A 31 -40.65 8.93 15.29
CA ASP A 31 -39.50 8.80 16.20
C ASP A 31 -38.58 7.61 15.86
N THR A 32 -38.31 7.40 14.56
CA THR A 32 -37.42 6.33 14.08
C THR A 32 -36.24 6.88 13.29
N TYR A 33 -35.08 6.24 13.45
CA TYR A 33 -33.86 6.58 12.70
C TYR A 33 -33.35 5.41 11.84
N ILE A 34 -33.57 4.18 12.33
CA ILE A 34 -33.14 2.93 11.67
C ILE A 34 -34.31 1.96 11.59
N ASP A 35 -34.28 1.10 10.58
CA ASP A 35 -35.10 -0.11 10.55
C ASP A 35 -34.35 -1.23 11.30
N PRO A 36 -34.82 -1.65 12.50
CA PRO A 36 -34.11 -2.64 13.30
C PRO A 36 -34.04 -4.02 12.65
N GLU A 37 -35.00 -4.37 11.77
CA GLU A 37 -35.01 -5.64 11.04
C GLU A 37 -33.91 -5.68 9.97
N LYS A 38 -33.39 -4.51 9.58
CA LYS A 38 -32.28 -4.35 8.63
C LYS A 38 -30.90 -4.29 9.28
N VAL A 39 -30.82 -4.53 10.59
CA VAL A 39 -29.57 -4.57 11.35
C VAL A 39 -29.43 -5.90 12.08
N ARG A 40 -28.52 -6.74 11.57
CA ARG A 40 -28.30 -8.09 12.07
C ARG A 40 -26.97 -8.27 12.78
N GLN A 41 -26.98 -9.26 13.66
CA GLN A 41 -25.80 -9.73 14.35
C GLN A 41 -24.95 -10.54 13.39
N ILE A 42 -23.64 -10.33 13.43
CA ILE A 42 -22.68 -11.21 12.78
C ILE A 42 -22.13 -12.17 13.81
N ASN A 43 -22.10 -13.43 13.44
CA ASN A 43 -21.50 -14.50 14.22
C ASN A 43 -20.18 -14.86 13.55
N HIS A 44 -19.12 -15.00 14.34
CA HIS A 44 -17.82 -15.43 13.85
C HIS A 44 -17.13 -16.31 14.89
N LYS A 45 -16.69 -17.49 14.45
CA LYS A 45 -15.89 -18.43 15.22
C LYS A 45 -14.66 -18.84 14.42
N GLY A 46 -13.64 -18.02 14.52
CA GLY A 46 -12.33 -18.24 13.95
C GLY A 46 -11.37 -18.92 14.92
N LYS A 47 -10.11 -19.02 14.50
CA LYS A 47 -9.03 -19.51 15.36
C LYS A 47 -8.64 -18.46 16.41
N TYR A 48 -8.81 -17.18 16.10
CA TYR A 48 -8.33 -16.07 16.92
C TYR A 48 -9.46 -15.20 17.47
N PHE A 49 -10.59 -15.13 16.76
CA PHE A 49 -11.74 -14.34 17.19
C PHE A 49 -12.98 -15.21 17.33
N SER A 50 -13.70 -15.05 18.43
CA SER A 50 -15.01 -15.63 18.66
C SER A 50 -15.93 -14.53 19.14
N LEU A 51 -16.88 -14.10 18.30
CA LEU A 51 -17.75 -12.98 18.62
C LEU A 51 -19.10 -13.08 17.93
N SER A 52 -20.07 -12.45 18.57
CA SER A 52 -21.47 -12.41 18.16
C SER A 52 -21.95 -10.99 18.44
N THR A 53 -21.96 -10.12 17.43
CA THR A 53 -22.21 -8.68 17.63
C THR A 53 -22.81 -8.00 16.40
N ARG A 54 -23.39 -6.81 16.59
CA ARG A 54 -23.76 -5.89 15.50
C ARG A 54 -22.63 -4.89 15.30
N HIS A 55 -22.46 -4.38 14.08
CA HIS A 55 -21.59 -3.24 13.88
C HIS A 55 -22.19 -2.01 14.56
N ILE A 56 -21.39 -1.25 15.29
CA ILE A 56 -21.86 -0.15 16.14
C ILE A 56 -22.01 1.18 15.40
N VAL A 57 -21.68 1.21 14.12
CA VAL A 57 -21.83 2.39 13.24
C VAL A 57 -22.62 2.00 12.01
N ASP A 58 -23.35 2.96 11.47
CA ASP A 58 -24.12 2.84 10.23
C ASP A 58 -23.22 2.73 8.98
N PRO A 59 -23.76 2.30 7.82
CA PRO A 59 -22.98 2.14 6.60
C PRO A 59 -22.32 3.44 6.12
N SER A 60 -20.98 3.46 6.12
CA SER A 60 -20.21 4.56 5.53
C SER A 60 -20.28 4.55 3.98
N PRO A 61 -19.93 5.65 3.29
CA PRO A 61 -19.98 5.72 1.82
C PRO A 61 -19.22 4.61 1.08
N GLN A 62 -18.17 4.06 1.69
CA GLN A 62 -17.36 2.97 1.13
C GLN A 62 -17.63 1.61 1.78
N ARG A 63 -18.39 1.55 2.88
CA ARG A 63 -18.44 0.43 3.82
C ARG A 63 -17.03 0.02 4.27
N THR A 64 -16.42 -0.94 3.59
CA THR A 64 -15.00 -1.27 3.76
C THR A 64 -14.10 -0.12 3.27
N PRO A 65 -13.17 0.38 4.10
CA PRO A 65 -12.19 1.39 3.67
C PRO A 65 -11.32 0.87 2.52
N PHE A 66 -10.71 1.77 1.75
CA PHE A 66 -9.82 1.38 0.65
C PHE A 66 -8.59 0.64 1.20
N LEU A 67 -8.39 -0.61 0.75
CA LEU A 67 -7.46 -1.54 1.40
C LEU A 67 -6.05 -1.46 0.82
N PHE A 68 -5.15 -0.81 1.58
CA PHE A 68 -3.72 -0.90 1.36
C PHE A 68 -3.10 -2.11 2.05
N GLN A 69 -2.12 -2.72 1.39
CA GLN A 69 -1.23 -3.71 1.97
C GLN A 69 0.22 -3.35 1.66
N ALA A 70 1.14 -3.74 2.53
CA ALA A 70 2.58 -3.67 2.27
C ALA A 70 3.22 -5.02 2.58
N GLY A 71 3.83 -5.64 1.59
CA GLY A 71 4.59 -6.88 1.74
C GLY A 71 4.51 -7.80 0.53
N THR A 72 5.68 -8.09 -0.04
CA THR A 72 5.85 -8.92 -1.26
C THR A 72 6.49 -10.29 -0.99
N SER A 73 6.64 -10.68 0.28
CA SER A 73 7.06 -12.04 0.65
C SER A 73 6.01 -13.07 0.21
N PRO A 74 6.31 -14.39 0.16
CA PRO A 74 5.32 -15.38 -0.28
C PRO A 74 3.99 -15.32 0.50
N ALA A 75 4.06 -15.20 1.83
CA ALA A 75 2.88 -15.04 2.67
C ALA A 75 2.20 -13.67 2.51
N GLY A 76 2.98 -12.62 2.22
CA GLY A 76 2.47 -11.28 1.91
C GLY A 76 1.70 -11.25 0.59
N SER A 77 2.29 -11.83 -0.46
CA SER A 77 1.71 -11.97 -1.80
C SER A 77 0.42 -12.78 -1.79
N GLU A 78 0.39 -13.87 -1.03
CA GLU A 78 -0.80 -14.70 -0.87
C GLU A 78 -1.93 -13.94 -0.17
N PHE A 79 -1.61 -13.16 0.86
CA PHE A 79 -2.59 -12.30 1.53
C PHE A 79 -3.06 -11.15 0.63
N ALA A 80 -2.13 -10.48 -0.04
CA ALA A 80 -2.40 -9.30 -0.86
C ALA A 80 -3.24 -9.64 -2.09
N SER A 81 -2.93 -10.74 -2.78
CA SER A 81 -3.74 -11.23 -3.91
C SER A 81 -5.19 -11.50 -3.53
N THR A 82 -5.48 -11.88 -2.27
CA THR A 82 -6.84 -12.09 -1.79
C THR A 82 -7.55 -10.80 -1.36
N HIS A 83 -6.86 -9.88 -0.68
CA HIS A 83 -7.49 -8.80 0.09
C HIS A 83 -7.12 -7.37 -0.33
N ALA A 84 -6.02 -7.17 -1.06
CA ALA A 84 -5.54 -5.82 -1.34
C ALA A 84 -6.30 -5.20 -2.51
N GLU A 85 -6.57 -3.90 -2.42
CA GLU A 85 -6.97 -3.04 -3.54
C GLU A 85 -5.78 -2.20 -4.01
N ALA A 86 -4.89 -1.86 -3.08
CA ALA A 86 -3.61 -1.24 -3.38
C ALA A 86 -2.47 -1.90 -2.59
N ILE A 87 -1.29 -1.94 -3.19
CA ILE A 87 -0.09 -2.50 -2.59
C ILE A 87 1.02 -1.46 -2.66
N PHE A 88 1.58 -1.14 -1.50
CA PHE A 88 2.81 -0.37 -1.42
C PHE A 88 4.01 -1.29 -1.62
N VAL A 89 4.83 -0.95 -2.60
CA VAL A 89 6.04 -1.69 -2.96
C VAL A 89 7.26 -0.78 -3.00
N SER A 90 8.41 -1.33 -2.63
CA SER A 90 9.69 -0.64 -2.69
C SER A 90 10.73 -1.56 -3.30
N SER A 91 11.54 -1.03 -4.19
CA SER A 91 12.67 -1.69 -4.84
C SER A 91 13.66 -0.63 -5.26
N HIS A 92 14.90 -1.05 -5.48
CA HIS A 92 15.96 -0.17 -5.96
C HIS A 92 16.03 -0.09 -7.49
N SER A 93 15.38 -1.03 -8.21
CA SER A 93 15.20 -0.95 -9.67
C SER A 93 13.87 -1.55 -10.12
N PRO A 94 13.36 -1.14 -11.31
CA PRO A 94 12.14 -1.69 -11.90
C PRO A 94 12.20 -3.20 -12.15
N GLU A 95 13.34 -3.71 -12.63
CA GLU A 95 13.52 -5.10 -13.02
C GLU A 95 13.44 -6.07 -11.83
N VAL A 96 13.89 -5.63 -10.66
CA VAL A 96 13.76 -6.40 -9.40
C VAL A 96 12.31 -6.44 -8.93
N LEU A 97 11.52 -5.40 -9.25
CA LEU A 97 10.15 -5.27 -8.78
C LEU A 97 9.14 -5.98 -9.68
N LYS A 98 9.33 -5.91 -11.01
CA LYS A 98 8.47 -6.52 -12.02
C LYS A 98 8.06 -7.97 -11.71
N PRO A 99 8.96 -8.93 -11.42
CA PRO A 99 8.55 -10.30 -11.16
C PRO A 99 7.68 -10.44 -9.90
N LYS A 100 7.84 -9.55 -8.90
CA LYS A 100 7.04 -9.55 -7.68
C LYS A 100 5.61 -9.08 -7.95
N ILE A 101 5.46 -8.00 -8.73
CA ILE A 101 4.15 -7.47 -9.18
C ILE A 101 3.43 -8.52 -10.03
N ALA A 102 4.13 -9.07 -11.03
CA ALA A 102 3.59 -10.10 -11.91
C ALA A 102 3.11 -11.34 -11.12
N ASN A 103 3.86 -11.78 -10.10
CA ASN A 103 3.46 -12.90 -9.26
C ASN A 103 2.18 -12.62 -8.46
N ILE A 104 2.03 -11.43 -7.87
CA ILE A 104 0.82 -11.09 -7.11
C ILE A 104 -0.39 -10.98 -8.03
N ARG A 105 -0.23 -10.33 -9.20
CA ARG A 105 -1.27 -10.24 -10.23
C ARG A 105 -1.70 -11.63 -10.72
N LYS A 106 -0.75 -12.55 -10.93
CA LYS A 106 -1.02 -13.96 -11.26
C LYS A 106 -1.83 -14.65 -10.15
N LEU A 107 -1.40 -14.55 -8.88
CA LEU A 107 -2.12 -15.15 -7.75
C LEU A 107 -3.54 -14.60 -7.60
N ALA A 108 -3.75 -13.33 -7.94
CA ALA A 108 -5.09 -12.74 -7.94
C ALA A 108 -5.99 -13.36 -9.02
N ALA A 109 -5.47 -13.54 -10.25
CA ALA A 109 -6.19 -14.24 -11.33
C ALA A 109 -6.57 -15.67 -10.95
N GLU A 110 -5.65 -16.42 -10.34
CA GLU A 110 -5.89 -17.81 -9.89
C GLU A 110 -7.02 -17.89 -8.85
N LYS A 111 -7.30 -16.79 -8.15
CA LYS A 111 -8.39 -16.67 -7.17
C LYS A 111 -9.67 -16.07 -7.75
N GLY A 112 -9.72 -15.85 -9.07
CA GLY A 112 -10.88 -15.27 -9.76
C GLY A 112 -11.02 -13.76 -9.63
N ARG A 113 -9.96 -13.05 -9.20
CA ARG A 113 -9.92 -11.58 -9.23
C ARG A 113 -9.35 -11.07 -10.53
N ASP A 114 -9.84 -9.93 -11.00
CA ASP A 114 -9.16 -9.17 -12.04
C ASP A 114 -7.77 -8.73 -11.54
N PRO A 115 -6.65 -9.10 -12.20
CA PRO A 115 -5.32 -8.65 -11.82
C PRO A 115 -5.16 -7.13 -11.75
N GLN A 116 -5.93 -6.38 -12.55
CA GLN A 116 -5.91 -4.93 -12.59
C GLN A 116 -6.74 -4.28 -11.45
N SER A 117 -7.48 -5.09 -10.68
CA SER A 117 -8.15 -4.65 -9.44
C SER A 117 -7.19 -4.44 -8.26
N ILE A 118 -5.90 -4.72 -8.45
CA ILE A 118 -4.85 -4.49 -7.46
C ILE A 118 -3.88 -3.45 -8.02
N LYS A 119 -3.85 -2.28 -7.38
CA LYS A 119 -3.01 -1.15 -7.79
C LYS A 119 -1.66 -1.16 -7.07
N PHE A 120 -0.57 -1.02 -7.81
CA PHE A 120 0.78 -1.03 -7.25
C PHE A 120 1.35 0.39 -7.19
N PHE A 121 1.74 0.81 -5.99
CA PHE A 121 2.35 2.12 -5.74
C PHE A 121 3.81 1.92 -5.32
N GLY A 122 4.75 2.40 -6.14
CA GLY A 122 6.18 2.32 -5.86
C GLY A 122 6.66 3.48 -4.98
N THR A 123 7.56 3.25 -4.02
CA THR A 123 8.28 4.34 -3.36
C THR A 123 9.01 5.17 -4.41
N PHE A 124 8.94 6.50 -4.33
CA PHE A 124 9.70 7.38 -5.21
C PHE A 124 10.08 8.66 -4.49
N THR A 125 11.37 9.03 -4.54
CA THR A 125 11.89 10.24 -3.87
C THR A 125 12.35 11.26 -4.92
N PRO A 126 11.52 12.24 -5.29
CA PRO A 126 11.92 13.27 -6.23
C PRO A 126 12.71 14.40 -5.55
N ILE A 127 13.73 14.91 -6.24
CA ILE A 127 14.38 16.19 -5.94
C ILE A 127 14.29 17.01 -7.22
N VAL A 128 13.32 17.93 -7.26
CA VAL A 128 12.93 18.64 -8.49
C VAL A 128 13.53 20.05 -8.50
N GLY A 129 14.17 20.44 -9.59
CA GLY A 129 14.57 21.84 -9.88
C GLY A 129 13.88 22.33 -11.15
N ASN A 130 13.95 23.63 -11.49
CA ASN A 130 13.41 24.08 -12.79
C ASN A 130 14.24 23.51 -13.95
N THR A 131 15.55 23.33 -13.71
CA THR A 131 16.48 22.63 -14.59
C THR A 131 17.15 21.47 -13.86
N ASP A 132 17.81 20.59 -14.60
CA ASP A 132 18.58 19.50 -14.01
C ASP A 132 19.73 20.04 -13.15
N GLU A 133 20.39 21.12 -13.57
CA GLU A 133 21.47 21.75 -12.82
C GLU A 133 21.00 22.25 -11.46
N GLU A 134 19.87 22.95 -11.40
CA GLU A 134 19.28 23.42 -10.14
C GLU A 134 18.93 22.25 -9.20
N ALA A 135 18.38 21.16 -9.75
CA ALA A 135 18.05 19.96 -8.97
C ALA A 135 19.31 19.32 -8.37
N TRP A 136 20.39 19.26 -9.15
CA TRP A 136 21.68 18.72 -8.69
C TRP A 136 22.37 19.63 -7.66
N GLU A 137 22.29 20.94 -7.80
CA GLU A 137 22.77 21.89 -6.79
C GLU A 137 21.99 21.73 -5.49
N LYS A 138 20.66 21.61 -5.57
CA LYS A 138 19.80 21.31 -4.42
C LYS A 138 20.18 20.00 -3.75
N TYR A 139 20.39 18.93 -4.52
CA TYR A 139 20.83 17.64 -3.97
C TYR A 139 22.17 17.75 -3.23
N LYS A 140 23.15 18.49 -3.78
CA LYS A 140 24.45 18.73 -3.13
C LYS A 140 24.27 19.46 -1.79
N GLU A 141 23.34 20.41 -1.71
CA GLU A 141 23.02 21.10 -0.47
C GLU A 141 22.36 20.18 0.55
N LEU A 142 21.31 19.45 0.15
CA LEU A 142 20.60 18.49 1.00
C LEU A 142 21.53 17.44 1.60
N LYS A 143 22.51 16.97 0.81
CA LYS A 143 23.51 15.98 1.25
C LYS A 143 24.35 16.46 2.44
N LYS A 144 24.54 17.78 2.63
CA LYS A 144 25.27 18.34 3.78
C LYS A 144 24.54 18.11 5.11
N TYR A 145 23.22 17.97 5.06
CA TYR A 145 22.36 17.76 6.23
C TYR A 145 22.02 16.27 6.44
N ALA A 146 22.32 15.42 5.46
CA ALA A 146 21.97 14.01 5.50
C ALA A 146 22.78 13.26 6.56
N SER A 147 22.10 12.56 7.46
CA SER A 147 22.74 11.73 8.49
C SER A 147 23.05 10.34 7.94
N VAL A 148 24.33 10.11 7.64
CA VAL A 148 24.84 8.80 7.25
C VAL A 148 24.54 7.74 8.33
N ILE A 149 24.78 8.08 9.61
CA ILE A 149 24.50 7.18 10.74
C ILE A 149 23.00 6.86 10.81
N GLY A 150 22.14 7.87 10.61
CA GLY A 150 20.69 7.67 10.57
C GLY A 150 20.27 6.70 9.47
N GLY A 151 20.82 6.85 8.26
CA GLY A 151 20.56 5.92 7.14
C GLY A 151 20.99 4.49 7.45
N LEU A 152 22.17 4.30 8.05
CA LEU A 152 22.66 2.97 8.47
C LEU A 152 21.76 2.33 9.55
N VAL A 153 21.31 3.11 10.53
CA VAL A 153 20.38 2.63 11.58
C VAL A 153 19.05 2.19 10.97
N LEU A 154 18.49 2.97 10.04
CA LEU A 154 17.25 2.61 9.34
C LEU A 154 17.43 1.32 8.53
N PHE A 155 18.53 1.20 7.79
CA PHE A 155 18.84 -0.02 7.05
C PHE A 155 18.88 -1.25 7.97
N SER A 156 19.55 -1.15 9.12
CA SER A 156 19.60 -2.22 10.10
C SER A 156 18.22 -2.59 10.63
N GLY A 157 17.37 -1.60 10.95
CA GLY A 157 16.00 -1.83 11.39
C GLY A 157 15.12 -2.49 10.33
N TRP A 158 15.29 -2.10 9.06
CA TRP A 158 14.51 -2.67 7.96
C TRP A 158 14.93 -4.08 7.59
N THR A 159 16.22 -4.42 7.71
CA THR A 159 16.76 -5.70 7.21
C THR A 159 16.96 -6.74 8.31
N GLY A 160 17.09 -6.32 9.57
CA GLY A 160 17.53 -7.16 10.67
C GLY A 160 19.05 -7.45 10.65
N ILE A 161 19.80 -6.76 9.79
CA ILE A 161 21.26 -6.88 9.67
C ILE A 161 21.91 -5.83 10.56
N ASP A 162 22.77 -6.25 11.49
CA ASP A 162 23.59 -5.31 12.27
C ASP A 162 24.77 -4.82 11.41
N ILE A 163 24.55 -3.72 10.68
CA ILE A 163 25.51 -3.21 9.71
C ILE A 163 26.81 -2.71 10.36
N SER A 164 26.79 -2.44 11.66
CA SER A 164 27.97 -2.01 12.43
C SER A 164 29.05 -3.09 12.53
N LYS A 165 28.67 -4.35 12.30
CA LYS A 165 29.57 -5.51 12.36
C LYS A 165 30.17 -5.89 11.00
N ILE A 166 29.77 -5.23 9.92
CA ILE A 166 30.21 -5.52 8.56
C ILE A 166 31.27 -4.50 8.17
N PRO A 167 32.45 -4.93 7.67
CA PRO A 167 33.45 -4.01 7.12
C PRO A 167 32.87 -3.13 6.01
N LEU A 168 33.31 -1.87 5.93
CA LEU A 168 32.73 -0.83 5.06
C LEU A 168 32.58 -1.21 3.58
N ASP A 169 33.52 -1.99 3.07
CA ASP A 169 33.61 -2.38 1.66
C ASP A 169 33.29 -3.87 1.45
N GLN A 170 32.86 -4.58 2.50
CA GLN A 170 32.39 -5.95 2.39
C GLN A 170 30.95 -5.95 1.86
N GLU A 171 30.70 -6.85 0.91
CA GLU A 171 29.36 -7.09 0.36
C GLU A 171 28.42 -7.62 1.44
N ILE A 172 27.24 -7.01 1.52
CA ILE A 172 26.14 -7.44 2.38
C ILE A 172 25.41 -8.58 1.67
N THR A 173 25.25 -9.68 2.38
CA THR A 173 24.66 -10.93 1.88
C THR A 173 23.46 -11.32 2.72
N ALA A 174 22.64 -12.24 2.20
CA ALA A 174 21.51 -12.78 2.95
C ALA A 174 21.93 -13.49 4.25
N SER A 175 23.16 -14.03 4.31
CA SER A 175 23.71 -14.66 5.51
C SER A 175 24.03 -13.70 6.64
N ASP A 176 24.10 -12.39 6.38
CA ASP A 176 24.39 -11.39 7.41
C ASP A 176 23.13 -11.03 8.25
N SER A 177 21.95 -11.50 7.85
CA SER A 177 20.72 -11.29 8.60
C SER A 177 20.65 -12.15 9.85
N LEU A 178 20.51 -11.50 11.00
CA LEU A 178 20.39 -12.16 12.31
C LEU A 178 19.03 -12.86 12.50
N GLU A 179 18.05 -12.54 11.65
CA GLU A 179 16.69 -13.05 11.75
C GLU A 179 16.27 -13.71 10.43
N ALA A 180 16.51 -15.02 10.30
CA ALA A 180 16.23 -15.83 9.11
C ALA A 180 14.78 -15.77 8.55
N LYS A 181 13.83 -15.12 9.25
CA LYS A 181 12.39 -15.16 8.93
C LYS A 181 11.66 -13.81 8.90
N LYS A 182 12.26 -12.68 9.31
CA LYS A 182 11.51 -11.42 9.46
C LYS A 182 11.51 -10.51 8.24
N VAL A 183 12.58 -10.51 7.42
CA VAL A 183 12.69 -9.55 6.31
C VAL A 183 13.35 -10.13 5.05
N THR A 184 12.92 -11.31 4.63
CA THR A 184 13.44 -11.93 3.40
C THR A 184 13.21 -11.03 2.18
N SER A 185 12.03 -10.40 2.02
CA SER A 185 11.71 -9.66 0.80
C SER A 185 12.57 -8.41 0.56
N LEU A 186 13.02 -7.69 1.60
CA LEU A 186 13.90 -6.53 1.43
C LEU A 186 15.35 -6.98 1.27
N VAL A 187 15.80 -7.98 2.03
CA VAL A 187 17.14 -8.58 1.86
C VAL A 187 17.30 -9.20 0.47
N ASP A 188 16.30 -9.93 -0.02
CA ASP A 188 16.28 -10.48 -1.39
C ASP A 188 16.31 -9.37 -2.44
N SER A 189 15.66 -8.22 -2.16
CA SER A 189 15.74 -7.05 -3.05
C SER A 189 17.12 -6.41 -3.01
N LEU A 190 17.91 -6.56 -1.95
CA LEU A 190 19.26 -6.01 -1.85
C LEU A 190 20.29 -6.94 -2.49
N THR A 191 20.09 -8.26 -2.38
CA THR A 191 20.99 -9.26 -3.00
C THR A 191 20.72 -9.48 -4.49
N THR A 192 19.53 -9.11 -4.99
CA THR A 192 19.25 -9.12 -6.43
C THR A 192 19.88 -7.88 -7.06
N THR A 193 21.02 -8.04 -7.72
CA THR A 193 21.71 -6.91 -8.37
C THR A 193 20.97 -6.45 -9.63
N SER A 194 20.99 -5.16 -9.89
CA SER A 194 20.61 -4.55 -11.17
C SER A 194 21.85 -3.99 -11.84
N LYS A 195 21.82 -3.79 -13.17
CA LYS A 195 22.98 -3.25 -13.91
C LYS A 195 23.40 -1.85 -13.41
N GLU A 196 22.46 -1.12 -12.84
CA GLU A 196 22.61 0.28 -12.41
C GLU A 196 23.05 0.42 -10.94
N ILE A 197 22.94 -0.65 -10.13
CA ILE A 197 23.31 -0.60 -8.71
C ILE A 197 24.51 -1.53 -8.42
N PRO A 198 25.62 -1.00 -7.87
CA PRO A 198 26.75 -1.80 -7.45
C PRO A 198 26.35 -2.76 -6.31
N ARG A 199 27.23 -3.70 -5.98
CA ARG A 199 27.05 -4.56 -4.80
C ARG A 199 26.79 -3.72 -3.55
N TRP A 200 25.79 -4.11 -2.77
CA TRP A 200 25.45 -3.40 -1.54
C TRP A 200 26.53 -3.63 -0.49
N THR A 201 27.23 -2.57 -0.11
CA THR A 201 28.17 -2.54 1.01
C THR A 201 27.71 -1.51 2.04
N PRO A 202 28.21 -1.53 3.29
CA PRO A 202 27.91 -0.48 4.24
C PRO A 202 28.21 0.94 3.72
N ARG A 203 29.21 1.11 2.84
CA ARG A 203 29.48 2.38 2.16
C ARG A 203 28.33 2.80 1.23
N VAL A 204 27.85 1.88 0.39
CA VAL A 204 26.72 2.16 -0.52
C VAL A 204 25.44 2.47 0.27
N VAL A 205 25.19 1.71 1.35
CA VAL A 205 24.06 1.98 2.26
C VAL A 205 24.20 3.36 2.90
N ALA A 206 25.38 3.69 3.43
CA ALA A 206 25.66 5.00 4.01
C ALA A 206 25.37 6.16 3.06
N GLU A 207 25.67 5.98 1.77
CA GLU A 207 25.44 6.99 0.73
C GLU A 207 23.98 7.09 0.29
N ARG A 208 23.30 5.94 0.13
CA ARG A 208 21.94 5.89 -0.45
C ARG A 208 20.82 5.94 0.60
N ALA A 209 21.00 5.33 1.78
CA ALA A 209 19.95 5.31 2.79
C ALA A 209 19.75 6.67 3.47
N ALA A 210 20.73 7.57 3.39
CA ALA A 210 20.68 8.89 4.00
C ALA A 210 19.63 9.82 3.34
N ILE A 211 19.33 9.62 2.05
CA ILE A 211 18.26 10.31 1.31
C ILE A 211 17.56 9.26 0.44
N GLY A 212 16.28 9.00 0.66
CA GLY A 212 15.47 8.06 -0.12
C GLY A 212 15.41 6.60 0.40
N GLY A 213 16.19 6.27 1.43
CA GLY A 213 16.11 4.96 2.07
C GLY A 213 16.48 3.80 1.14
N LEU A 214 15.52 2.89 0.90
CA LEU A 214 15.66 1.75 -0.01
C LEU A 214 14.90 1.93 -1.35
N GLY A 215 14.34 3.11 -1.57
CA GLY A 215 13.63 3.45 -2.81
C GLY A 215 14.52 4.22 -3.80
N PRO A 216 14.04 4.43 -5.04
CA PRO A 216 14.72 5.30 -6.00
C PRO A 216 14.71 6.75 -5.53
N VAL A 217 15.81 7.44 -5.84
CA VAL A 217 15.96 8.89 -5.73
C VAL A 217 16.24 9.43 -7.12
N THR A 218 15.38 10.33 -7.58
CA THR A 218 15.51 10.93 -8.91
C THR A 218 15.72 12.43 -8.76
N ILE A 219 16.80 12.92 -9.35
CA ILE A 219 17.24 14.31 -9.26
C ILE A 219 17.18 14.89 -10.68
N GLY A 220 16.38 15.93 -10.88
CA GLY A 220 16.31 16.57 -12.19
C GLY A 220 15.22 17.61 -12.34
N SER A 221 15.07 18.09 -13.58
CA SER A 221 13.95 18.91 -14.03
C SER A 221 12.63 18.13 -13.96
N PRO A 222 11.46 18.80 -14.09
CA PRO A 222 10.18 18.11 -14.15
C PRO A 222 10.12 17.07 -15.26
N ALA A 223 10.74 17.35 -16.41
CA ALA A 223 10.79 16.44 -17.54
C ALA A 223 11.61 15.19 -17.22
N THR A 224 12.80 15.35 -16.63
CA THR A 224 13.67 14.24 -16.22
C THR A 224 13.00 13.35 -15.17
N VAL A 225 12.33 13.96 -14.19
CA VAL A 225 11.63 13.22 -13.14
C VAL A 225 10.41 12.48 -13.71
N ALA A 226 9.65 13.12 -14.61
CA ALA A 226 8.52 12.48 -15.29
C ALA A 226 8.97 11.32 -16.19
N ASP A 227 10.08 11.46 -16.93
CA ASP A 227 10.65 10.38 -17.76
C ASP A 227 10.97 9.14 -16.91
N GLU A 228 11.57 9.34 -15.74
CA GLU A 228 11.88 8.23 -14.83
C GLU A 228 10.60 7.62 -14.24
N MET A 229 9.60 8.42 -13.85
CA MET A 229 8.30 7.89 -13.41
C MET A 229 7.63 7.03 -14.50
N GLU A 230 7.67 7.47 -15.76
CA GLU A 230 7.16 6.67 -16.88
C GLU A 230 7.93 5.37 -17.07
N ARG A 231 9.26 5.41 -16.99
CA ARG A 231 10.10 4.21 -17.04
C ARG A 231 9.68 3.21 -15.97
N TRP A 232 9.50 3.66 -14.73
CA TRP A 232 9.06 2.79 -13.63
C TRP A 232 7.67 2.19 -13.87
N ILE A 233 6.72 2.97 -14.40
CA ILE A 233 5.40 2.46 -14.80
C ILE A 233 5.55 1.35 -15.86
N GLN A 234 6.30 1.62 -16.93
CA GLN A 234 6.43 0.71 -18.07
C GLN A 234 7.22 -0.55 -17.76
N GLU A 235 8.35 -0.42 -17.04
CA GLU A 235 9.26 -1.52 -16.80
C GLU A 235 8.83 -2.39 -15.61
N ALA A 236 8.35 -1.76 -14.52
CA ALA A 236 7.94 -2.48 -13.31
C ALA A 236 6.45 -2.84 -13.28
N ASP A 237 5.62 -2.26 -14.15
CA ASP A 237 4.16 -2.44 -14.15
C ASP A 237 3.48 -1.80 -12.92
N LEU A 238 3.90 -0.56 -12.59
CA LEU A 238 3.30 0.25 -11.52
C LEU A 238 2.05 0.99 -12.00
N ASP A 239 1.12 1.21 -11.07
CA ASP A 239 -0.09 2.03 -11.28
C ASP A 239 0.07 3.45 -10.71
N GLY A 240 1.12 3.71 -9.92
CA GLY A 240 1.41 5.01 -9.35
C GLY A 240 2.58 4.99 -8.37
N PHE A 241 2.70 6.06 -7.60
CA PHE A 241 3.82 6.27 -6.69
C PHE A 241 3.38 6.70 -5.30
N ASN A 242 4.12 6.23 -4.30
CA ASN A 242 4.10 6.75 -2.95
C ASN A 242 5.30 7.68 -2.79
N LEU A 243 5.05 8.99 -2.79
CA LEU A 243 6.11 10.00 -2.79
C LEU A 243 6.72 10.14 -1.39
N ALA A 244 8.00 9.82 -1.30
CA ALA A 244 8.82 10.14 -0.14
C ALA A 244 9.34 11.58 -0.24
N TYR A 245 9.68 12.17 0.91
CA TYR A 245 10.17 13.54 1.00
C TYR A 245 11.59 13.61 1.55
N VAL A 246 12.33 14.63 1.11
CA VAL A 246 13.64 14.98 1.71
C VAL A 246 13.47 16.16 2.68
N THR A 247 12.63 17.13 2.31
CA THR A 247 12.21 18.25 3.17
C THR A 247 10.69 18.32 3.21
N THR A 248 10.14 18.79 4.32
CA THR A 248 8.68 18.95 4.48
C THR A 248 8.38 20.36 5.01
N PRO A 249 7.43 21.11 4.39
CA PRO A 249 6.58 20.71 3.26
C PRO A 249 7.26 20.78 1.87
N GLY A 250 8.49 21.31 1.77
CA GLY A 250 9.12 21.71 0.51
C GLY A 250 9.11 20.68 -0.63
N THR A 251 9.42 19.40 -0.38
CA THR A 251 9.36 18.38 -1.46
C THR A 251 7.95 18.27 -2.07
N PHE A 252 6.90 18.39 -1.27
CA PHE A 252 5.52 18.31 -1.76
C PHE A 252 5.10 19.56 -2.54
N GLU A 253 5.53 20.74 -2.10
CA GLU A 253 5.30 22.00 -2.82
C GLU A 253 5.95 21.94 -4.21
N GLU A 254 7.20 21.48 -4.30
CA GLU A 254 7.91 21.34 -5.58
C GLU A 254 7.25 20.31 -6.51
N VAL A 255 6.73 19.21 -5.96
CA VAL A 255 5.95 18.26 -6.75
C VAL A 255 4.70 18.92 -7.31
N VAL A 256 3.96 19.67 -6.51
CA VAL A 256 2.72 20.32 -6.92
C VAL A 256 2.99 21.43 -7.95
N ASP A 257 4.00 22.25 -7.71
CA ASP A 257 4.26 23.46 -8.49
C ASP A 257 5.06 23.17 -9.78
N LEU A 258 5.96 22.18 -9.76
CA LEU A 258 6.86 21.90 -10.87
C LEU A 258 6.52 20.60 -11.61
N LEU A 259 6.29 19.50 -10.88
CA LEU A 259 6.15 18.17 -11.48
C LEU A 259 4.73 17.88 -11.98
N ILE A 260 3.69 18.20 -11.20
CA ILE A 260 2.28 17.95 -11.60
C ILE A 260 1.92 18.63 -12.94
N PRO A 261 2.32 19.90 -13.22
CA PRO A 261 2.08 20.52 -14.52
C PRO A 261 2.67 19.73 -15.69
N GLU A 262 3.89 19.19 -15.53
CA GLU A 262 4.53 18.37 -16.55
C GLU A 262 3.80 17.02 -16.73
N LEU A 263 3.41 16.37 -15.63
CA LEU A 263 2.64 15.12 -15.70
C LEU A 263 1.27 15.31 -16.37
N ARG A 264 0.58 16.44 -16.12
CA ARG A 264 -0.66 16.81 -16.80
C ARG A 264 -0.46 17.06 -18.28
N ARG A 265 0.61 17.78 -18.66
CA ARG A 265 0.97 18.00 -20.07
C ARG A 265 1.16 16.70 -20.84
N ARG A 266 1.64 15.65 -20.16
CA ARG A 266 1.82 14.29 -20.70
C ARG A 266 0.57 13.41 -20.62
N GLY A 267 -0.52 13.88 -19.98
CA GLY A 267 -1.73 13.09 -19.76
C GLY A 267 -1.58 11.98 -18.71
N LEU A 268 -0.58 12.07 -17.84
CA LEU A 268 -0.26 11.07 -16.80
C LEU A 268 -0.88 11.38 -15.45
N TYR A 269 -1.35 12.60 -15.24
CA TYR A 269 -1.99 13.03 -14.00
C TYR A 269 -3.33 13.73 -14.33
N PRO A 270 -4.41 13.42 -13.61
CA PRO A 270 -5.72 14.00 -13.89
C PRO A 270 -5.76 15.51 -13.60
N GLU A 271 -6.65 16.19 -14.30
CA GLU A 271 -7.04 17.55 -13.94
C GLU A 271 -7.79 17.56 -12.60
N LEU A 272 -7.83 18.72 -11.97
CA LEU A 272 -8.63 18.89 -10.75
C LEU A 272 -10.12 18.63 -11.07
N PRO A 273 -10.85 17.89 -10.22
CA PRO A 273 -12.27 17.69 -10.40
C PRO A 273 -13.01 19.03 -10.29
N ASP A 274 -14.15 19.15 -10.98
CA ASP A 274 -15.04 20.30 -10.86
C ASP A 274 -15.49 20.46 -9.40
N PRO A 275 -15.26 21.61 -8.75
CA PRO A 275 -15.65 21.85 -7.35
C PRO A 275 -17.16 21.72 -7.10
N SER A 276 -17.99 21.79 -8.14
CA SER A 276 -19.44 21.59 -8.06
C SER A 276 -19.86 20.12 -8.00
N GLU A 277 -18.97 19.19 -8.36
CA GLU A 277 -19.24 17.76 -8.25
C GLU A 277 -19.11 17.26 -6.81
N ALA A 278 -19.93 16.26 -6.46
CA ALA A 278 -19.80 15.58 -5.18
C ALA A 278 -18.39 14.94 -5.06
N PRO A 279 -17.75 15.01 -3.89
CA PRO A 279 -16.41 14.48 -3.71
C PRO A 279 -16.42 12.96 -3.90
N LEU A 280 -15.51 12.47 -4.75
CA LEU A 280 -15.33 11.04 -4.95
C LEU A 280 -14.71 10.38 -3.71
N THR A 281 -15.17 9.16 -3.41
CA THR A 281 -14.51 8.29 -2.42
C THR A 281 -13.09 7.91 -2.88
N ALA A 282 -12.25 7.43 -1.96
CA ALA A 282 -10.89 6.99 -2.30
C ALA A 282 -10.91 5.89 -3.37
N ARG A 283 -11.84 4.94 -3.26
CA ARG A 283 -12.02 3.85 -4.22
C ARG A 283 -12.45 4.34 -5.60
N GLU A 284 -13.35 5.33 -5.67
CA GLU A 284 -13.78 5.93 -6.94
C GLU A 284 -12.67 6.73 -7.62
N LYS A 285 -11.79 7.39 -6.86
CA LYS A 285 -10.62 8.07 -7.42
C LYS A 285 -9.65 7.09 -8.10
N VAL A 286 -9.62 5.83 -7.65
CA VAL A 286 -8.71 4.80 -8.16
C VAL A 286 -9.34 3.95 -9.27
N PHE A 287 -10.60 3.54 -9.11
CA PHE A 287 -11.27 2.61 -10.03
C PHE A 287 -12.34 3.26 -10.91
N GLY A 288 -12.60 4.56 -10.73
CA GLY A 288 -13.59 5.32 -11.47
C GLY A 288 -14.88 5.57 -10.69
N LYS A 289 -15.57 6.65 -11.08
CA LYS A 289 -16.86 7.10 -10.51
C LYS A 289 -17.88 5.97 -10.54
N GLY A 290 -18.58 5.74 -9.44
CA GLY A 290 -19.54 4.65 -9.27
C GLY A 290 -18.98 3.41 -8.57
N GLN A 291 -17.65 3.22 -8.53
CA GLN A 291 -17.02 2.12 -7.78
C GLN A 291 -16.75 2.50 -6.32
N LYS A 292 -17.80 2.85 -5.56
CA LYS A 292 -17.66 3.28 -4.14
C LYS A 292 -17.42 2.13 -3.16
N GLU A 293 -18.01 0.96 -3.41
CA GLU A 293 -17.90 -0.23 -2.56
C GLU A 293 -16.91 -1.24 -3.16
N LEU A 294 -16.61 -2.30 -2.41
CA LEU A 294 -15.81 -3.42 -2.90
C LEU A 294 -16.35 -3.96 -4.23
N ARG A 295 -15.43 -4.25 -5.17
CA ARG A 295 -15.75 -4.89 -6.44
C ARG A 295 -16.33 -6.29 -6.24
N ALA A 296 -17.15 -6.75 -7.17
CA ALA A 296 -17.82 -8.05 -7.07
C ALA A 296 -16.84 -9.24 -6.96
N ASP A 297 -15.64 -9.10 -7.55
CA ASP A 297 -14.58 -10.10 -7.50
C ASP A 297 -13.76 -10.10 -6.20
N HIS A 298 -13.90 -9.08 -5.35
CA HIS A 298 -13.20 -9.00 -4.07
C HIS A 298 -13.82 -9.93 -3.02
N ILE A 299 -13.01 -10.62 -2.21
CA ILE A 299 -13.49 -11.60 -1.22
C ILE A 299 -14.49 -11.00 -0.21
N GLY A 300 -14.29 -9.73 0.17
CA GLY A 300 -15.16 -9.00 1.08
C GLY A 300 -16.60 -8.85 0.56
N SER A 301 -16.79 -8.88 -0.77
CA SER A 301 -18.12 -8.73 -1.39
C SER A 301 -19.05 -9.91 -1.12
N LYS A 302 -18.51 -11.08 -0.72
CA LYS A 302 -19.30 -12.23 -0.26
C LYS A 302 -19.99 -11.98 1.08
N TYR A 303 -19.60 -10.92 1.78
CA TYR A 303 -20.17 -10.54 3.07
C TYR A 303 -21.16 -9.38 2.97
N LYS A 304 -21.48 -8.88 1.76
CA LYS A 304 -22.51 -7.86 1.58
C LYS A 304 -23.84 -8.36 2.12
N TYR A 305 -24.59 -7.45 2.75
CA TYR A 305 -25.83 -7.77 3.45
C TYR A 305 -26.76 -8.70 2.66
N ASP A 306 -27.01 -8.41 1.38
CA ASP A 306 -27.98 -9.15 0.56
C ASP A 306 -27.55 -10.58 0.20
N VAL A 307 -26.25 -10.89 0.28
CA VAL A 307 -25.70 -12.22 -0.08
C VAL A 307 -25.10 -12.96 1.11
N TYR A 308 -24.82 -12.26 2.20
CA TYR A 308 -24.22 -12.86 3.39
C TYR A 308 -25.25 -13.73 4.12
N GLN A 309 -24.92 -15.01 4.22
CA GLN A 309 -25.67 -15.98 5.02
C GLN A 309 -25.20 -15.91 6.47
N GLU A 310 -26.16 -15.71 7.37
CA GLU A 310 -25.88 -15.69 8.80
C GLU A 310 -25.39 -17.06 9.25
N GLU A 311 -24.29 -17.05 10.00
CA GLU A 311 -23.85 -18.25 10.71
C GLU A 311 -24.66 -18.38 12.01
N GLU A 312 -24.91 -19.59 12.46
CA GLU A 312 -25.59 -19.83 13.73
C GLU A 312 -24.83 -19.17 14.90
N PRO A 313 -25.53 -18.58 15.88
CA PRO A 313 -24.91 -18.06 17.09
C PRO A 313 -24.06 -19.12 17.79
N TYR A 314 -22.90 -18.71 18.28
CA TYR A 314 -22.08 -19.59 19.11
C TYR A 314 -22.79 -19.85 20.45
N VAL A 315 -23.16 -21.11 20.67
CA VAL A 315 -23.54 -21.60 22.00
C VAL A 315 -22.27 -22.11 22.66
N GLU A 316 -21.84 -21.46 23.74
CA GLU A 316 -20.76 -21.98 24.58
C GLU A 316 -21.22 -23.33 25.14
N GLY A 317 -20.51 -24.40 24.81
CA GLY A 317 -20.86 -25.72 25.31
C GLY A 317 -20.88 -25.68 26.82
N THR A 318 -22.02 -26.03 27.43
CA THR A 318 -22.08 -26.38 28.84
C THR A 318 -21.01 -27.44 29.06
N VAL A 319 -19.98 -27.06 29.81
CA VAL A 319 -19.07 -28.03 30.41
C VAL A 319 -19.95 -28.86 31.32
N GLU A 320 -20.30 -30.08 30.90
CA GLU A 320 -20.81 -31.09 31.82
C GLU A 320 -19.71 -31.28 32.87
N ASN A 321 -19.99 -30.81 34.10
CA ASN A 321 -19.18 -31.10 35.28
C ASN A 321 -19.29 -32.58 35.64
#